data_AF-A0A9X9G445-F1
#
_entry.id   AF-A0A9X9G445-F1
#
_cell.length_a   1.000
_cell.length_b   1.000
_cell.length_c   1.000
_cell.angle_alpha   90.00
_cell.angle_beta   90.00
_cell.angle_gamma   90.00
#
_symmetry.space_group_name_H-M   'P 1'
#
loop_
_entity.id
_entity.type
_entity.pdbx_description
1 polymer ?
#
loop_
_entity_poly.entity_id
_entity_poly.type
_entity_poly.pdbx_seq_one_letter_code
_entity_poly.pdbx_strand_id
1 'polypeptide(L)'
;MSQLAFWQQKTLAEMSEQEWESLCDGCGQCCLNKLIDEDTDEIYFTNVACNQLNIKSCQCRNYERRFELEEDCIKLTRENLTTFDWLPPTCAYRLIGEGKPLFPWHPLLSGSKAAMHGERITVRHIAVRESEVVDWQDHILNKPDWAR
;
A
#
# COMPACT_ATOMS: atom_id res chain seq x y z
N MET A 1 16.42 -5.68 -29.37
CA MET A 1 15.60 -4.54 -28.90
C MET A 1 14.77 -5.05 -27.75
N SER A 2 15.02 -4.61 -26.51
CA SER A 2 14.13 -4.98 -25.40
C SER A 2 12.82 -4.24 -25.63
N GLN A 3 11.73 -4.99 -25.68
CA GLN A 3 10.40 -4.40 -25.66
C GLN A 3 10.28 -3.67 -24.33
N LEU A 4 9.98 -2.37 -24.36
CA LEU A 4 9.75 -1.60 -23.13
C LEU A 4 8.56 -2.20 -22.40
N ALA A 5 8.60 -2.16 -21.07
CA ALA A 5 7.52 -2.72 -20.27
C ALA A 5 6.26 -1.86 -20.35
N PHE A 6 5.07 -2.46 -20.15
CA PHE A 6 3.80 -1.73 -20.31
C PHE A 6 3.71 -0.48 -19.41
N TRP A 7 4.23 -0.54 -18.19
CA TRP A 7 4.23 0.57 -17.23
C TRP A 7 5.18 1.71 -17.60
N GLN A 8 6.02 1.53 -18.62
CA GLN A 8 6.87 2.56 -19.20
C GLN A 8 6.29 3.14 -20.49
N GLN A 9 5.32 2.46 -21.09
CA GLN A 9 4.74 2.82 -22.40
C GLN A 9 3.33 3.38 -22.30
N LYS A 10 2.57 2.93 -21.30
CA LYS A 10 1.18 3.28 -21.08
C LYS A 10 1.04 4.23 -19.90
N THR A 11 0.20 5.24 -20.05
CA THR A 11 -0.37 5.98 -18.92
C THR A 11 -1.29 5.07 -18.11
N LEU A 12 -1.60 5.44 -16.86
CA LEU A 12 -2.54 4.69 -16.03
C LEU A 12 -3.90 4.48 -16.71
N ALA A 13 -4.38 5.48 -17.46
CA ALA A 13 -5.65 5.45 -18.20
C ALA A 13 -5.66 4.43 -19.35
N GLU A 14 -4.52 4.11 -19.94
CA GLU A 14 -4.39 3.16 -21.05
C GLU A 14 -4.20 1.71 -20.58
N MET A 15 -3.97 1.50 -19.27
CA MET A 15 -3.78 0.17 -18.71
C MET A 15 -5.10 -0.57 -18.61
N SER A 16 -5.10 -1.84 -19.03
CA SER A 16 -6.19 -2.77 -18.69
C SER A 16 -6.28 -2.98 -17.18
N GLU A 17 -7.40 -3.51 -16.68
CA GLU A 17 -7.55 -3.88 -15.27
C GLU A 17 -6.45 -4.86 -14.81
N GLN A 18 -6.06 -5.81 -15.66
CA GLN A 18 -5.00 -6.76 -15.32
C GLN A 18 -3.64 -6.07 -15.18
N GLU A 19 -3.31 -5.15 -16.08
CA GLU A 19 -2.07 -4.36 -16.00
C GLU A 19 -2.08 -3.46 -14.76
N TRP A 20 -3.20 -2.79 -14.48
CA TRP A 20 -3.40 -1.99 -13.28
C TRP A 20 -3.21 -2.81 -11.99
N GLU A 21 -3.91 -3.94 -11.85
CA GLU A 21 -3.76 -4.80 -10.66
C GLU A 21 -2.32 -5.33 -10.54
N SER A 22 -1.63 -5.59 -11.65
CA SER A 22 -0.23 -6.05 -11.64
C SER A 22 0.78 -5.00 -11.20
N LEU A 23 0.42 -3.70 -11.21
CA LEU A 23 1.28 -2.65 -10.66
C LEU A 23 1.42 -2.77 -9.15
N CYS A 24 0.46 -3.33 -8.43
CA CYS A 24 0.55 -3.42 -6.98
C CYS A 24 1.76 -4.25 -6.56
N ASP A 25 2.67 -3.61 -5.84
CA ASP A 25 3.90 -4.20 -5.30
C ASP A 25 3.57 -5.28 -4.25
N GLY A 26 2.37 -5.22 -3.67
CA GLY A 26 1.93 -6.09 -2.59
C GLY A 26 2.72 -5.86 -1.30
N CYS A 27 3.00 -4.59 -0.99
CA CYS A 27 3.71 -4.16 0.22
C CYS A 27 2.85 -4.22 1.49
N GLY A 28 1.52 -4.18 1.35
CA GLY A 28 0.55 -4.22 2.45
C GLY A 28 0.32 -2.90 3.18
N GLN A 29 0.95 -1.79 2.77
CA GLN A 29 0.82 -0.49 3.45
C GLN A 29 -0.58 0.12 3.32
N CYS A 30 -1.30 -0.15 2.23
CA CYS A 30 -2.70 0.25 2.09
C CYS A 30 -3.64 -0.52 3.04
N CYS A 31 -3.24 -1.72 3.49
CA CYS A 31 -4.01 -2.55 4.44
C CYS A 31 -3.78 -2.19 5.91
N LEU A 32 -2.91 -1.21 6.20
CA LEU A 32 -2.75 -0.68 7.54
C LEU A 32 -3.82 0.36 7.83
N ASN A 33 -4.36 0.38 9.03
CA ASN A 33 -5.32 1.38 9.47
C ASN A 33 -4.63 2.74 9.66
N LYS A 34 -5.38 3.80 9.39
CA LYS A 34 -4.96 5.18 9.61
C LYS A 34 -5.92 5.79 10.61
N LEU A 35 -5.38 6.61 11.51
CA LEU A 35 -6.19 7.46 12.38
C LEU A 35 -6.22 8.86 11.77
N ILE A 36 -7.35 9.53 11.89
CA ILE A 36 -7.51 10.91 11.46
C ILE A 36 -7.79 11.73 12.72
N ASP A 37 -7.04 12.81 12.90
CA ASP A 37 -7.29 13.78 13.94
C ASP A 37 -8.60 14.54 13.66
N GLU A 38 -9.51 14.58 14.64
CA GLU A 38 -10.84 15.17 14.45
C GLU A 38 -10.83 16.69 14.30
N ASP A 39 -9.79 17.37 14.78
CA ASP A 39 -9.69 18.82 14.78
C ASP A 39 -8.88 19.36 13.58
N THR A 40 -7.92 18.58 13.09
CA THR A 40 -6.92 19.02 12.10
C THR A 40 -6.95 18.26 10.77
N ASP A 41 -7.74 17.17 10.69
CA ASP A 41 -7.72 16.22 9.57
C ASP A 41 -6.33 15.58 9.33
N GLU A 42 -5.40 15.67 10.29
CA GLU A 42 -4.07 15.08 10.17
C GLU A 42 -4.14 13.54 10.19
N ILE A 43 -3.41 12.91 9.27
CA ILE A 43 -3.40 11.46 9.11
C ILE A 43 -2.22 10.85 9.88
N TYR A 44 -2.54 10.01 10.85
CA TYR A 44 -1.59 9.18 11.58
C TYR A 44 -1.55 7.77 11.00
N PHE A 45 -0.36 7.36 10.56
CA PHE A 45 -0.07 6.02 10.09
C PHE A 45 0.14 5.08 11.26
N THR A 46 -0.56 3.96 11.27
CA THR A 46 -0.36 2.92 12.28
C THR A 46 0.31 1.69 11.67
N ASN A 47 0.87 0.81 12.50
CA ASN A 47 1.23 -0.55 12.08
C ASN A 47 0.08 -1.56 12.29
N VAL A 48 -1.14 -1.11 12.56
CA VAL A 48 -2.30 -1.98 12.75
C VAL A 48 -2.83 -2.41 11.39
N ALA A 49 -2.85 -3.70 11.09
CA ALA A 49 -3.36 -4.24 9.84
C ALA A 49 -4.81 -4.72 9.97
N CYS A 50 -5.58 -4.55 8.88
CA CYS A 50 -6.92 -5.11 8.77
C CYS A 50 -6.92 -6.65 8.91
N ASN A 51 -8.05 -7.20 9.35
CA ASN A 51 -8.17 -8.63 9.63
C ASN A 51 -7.92 -9.54 8.41
N GLN A 52 -8.18 -9.07 7.18
CA GLN A 52 -7.88 -9.85 5.97
C GLN A 52 -6.40 -9.89 5.58
N LEU A 53 -5.52 -9.07 6.17
CA LEU A 53 -4.11 -9.09 5.79
C LEU A 53 -3.41 -10.37 6.30
N ASN A 54 -2.81 -11.12 5.38
CA ASN A 54 -1.76 -12.07 5.75
C ASN A 54 -0.43 -11.31 5.87
N ILE A 55 -0.07 -10.95 7.11
CA ILE A 55 1.16 -10.18 7.41
C ILE A 55 2.42 -10.85 6.84
N LYS A 56 2.51 -12.19 6.84
CA LYS A 56 3.70 -12.90 6.32
C LYS A 56 3.87 -12.73 4.82
N SER A 57 2.79 -12.78 4.03
CA SER A 57 2.84 -12.63 2.57
C SER A 57 2.56 -11.21 2.07
N CYS A 58 2.10 -10.33 2.97
CA CYS A 58 1.61 -8.98 2.65
C CYS A 58 0.53 -8.98 1.57
N GLN A 59 -0.36 -9.98 1.61
CA GLN A 59 -1.48 -10.11 0.69
C GLN A 59 -2.79 -10.25 1.46
N CYS A 60 -3.85 -9.68 0.90
CA CYS A 60 -5.20 -9.91 1.39
C CYS A 60 -5.58 -11.37 1.16
N ARG A 61 -6.13 -12.02 2.20
CA ARG A 61 -6.60 -13.41 2.16
C ARG A 61 -7.82 -13.58 1.26
N ASN A 62 -8.63 -12.54 1.14
CA ASN A 62 -9.91 -12.56 0.44
C ASN A 62 -10.02 -11.33 -0.49
N TYR A 63 -9.02 -11.11 -1.35
CA TYR A 63 -8.93 -9.88 -2.15
C TYR A 63 -10.18 -9.60 -2.99
N GLU A 64 -10.79 -10.62 -3.60
CA GLU A 64 -12.00 -10.47 -4.43
C GLU A 64 -13.22 -10.03 -3.62
N ARG A 65 -13.32 -10.46 -2.36
CA ARG A 65 -14.45 -10.19 -1.45
C ARG A 65 -14.10 -9.17 -0.37
N ARG A 66 -12.98 -8.46 -0.51
CA ARG A 66 -12.43 -7.61 0.56
C ARG A 66 -13.40 -6.53 1.03
N PHE A 67 -14.17 -5.96 0.10
CA PHE A 67 -15.17 -4.92 0.40
C PHE A 67 -16.41 -5.46 1.11
N GLU A 68 -16.66 -6.77 1.06
CA GLU A 68 -17.73 -7.41 1.84
C GLU A 68 -17.28 -7.71 3.27
N LEU A 69 -15.96 -7.84 3.48
CA LEU A 69 -15.37 -8.33 4.73
C LEU A 69 -14.76 -7.21 5.58
N GLU A 70 -14.36 -6.11 4.94
CA GLU A 70 -13.69 -4.96 5.57
C GLU A 70 -14.36 -3.69 5.05
N GLU A 71 -15.19 -3.05 5.88
CA GLU A 71 -15.97 -1.86 5.51
C GLU A 71 -15.07 -0.68 5.13
N ASP A 72 -13.92 -0.55 5.79
CA ASP A 72 -12.93 0.51 5.54
C ASP A 72 -11.96 0.17 4.41
N CYS A 73 -12.13 -0.98 3.72
CA CYS A 73 -11.26 -1.32 2.61
C CYS A 73 -11.53 -0.42 1.41
N ILE A 74 -10.50 0.29 0.97
CA ILE A 74 -10.62 1.20 -0.17
C ILE A 74 -10.35 0.52 -1.50
N LYS A 75 -11.06 0.96 -2.53
CA LYS A 75 -10.72 0.65 -3.92
C LYS A 75 -9.89 1.79 -4.50
N LEU A 76 -8.61 1.53 -4.76
CA LEU A 76 -7.79 2.43 -5.56
C LEU A 76 -8.18 2.28 -7.03
N THR A 77 -8.54 3.40 -7.65
CA THR A 77 -8.85 3.51 -9.07
C THR A 77 -8.00 4.62 -9.68
N ARG A 78 -8.04 4.73 -11.00
CA ARG A 78 -7.27 5.74 -11.74
C ARG A 78 -7.77 7.14 -11.45
N GLU A 79 -9.07 7.26 -11.17
CA GLU A 79 -9.79 8.51 -10.98
C GLU A 79 -9.62 9.07 -9.57
N ASN A 80 -9.48 8.21 -8.55
CA ASN A 80 -9.35 8.63 -7.15
C ASN A 80 -7.92 8.58 -6.63
N LEU A 81 -6.94 8.08 -7.40
CA LEU A 81 -5.56 7.93 -6.93
C LEU A 81 -4.98 9.23 -6.35
N THR A 82 -5.27 10.36 -6.98
CA THR A 82 -4.78 11.69 -6.58
C THR A 82 -5.45 12.24 -5.34
N THR A 83 -6.52 11.62 -4.83
CA THR A 83 -7.22 12.06 -3.61
C THR A 83 -6.64 11.42 -2.34
N PHE A 84 -5.66 10.52 -2.46
CA PHE A 84 -5.05 9.84 -1.32
C PHE A 84 -3.66 10.39 -1.01
N ASP A 85 -3.63 11.48 -0.24
CA ASP A 85 -2.37 12.14 0.16
C ASP A 85 -1.47 11.25 1.03
N TRP A 86 -2.08 10.27 1.71
CA TRP A 86 -1.38 9.31 2.56
C TRP A 86 -0.75 8.13 1.80
N LEU A 87 -0.96 8.00 0.49
CA LEU A 87 -0.31 6.92 -0.25
C LEU A 87 1.22 7.08 -0.17
N PRO A 88 1.95 6.00 0.17
CA PRO A 88 3.40 6.06 0.31
C PRO A 88 4.04 6.63 -0.96
N PRO A 89 5.11 7.45 -0.84
CA PRO A 89 5.82 7.99 -2.01
C PRO A 89 6.43 6.88 -2.89
N THR A 90 6.55 5.66 -2.35
CA THR A 90 7.04 4.48 -3.05
C THR A 90 5.94 3.64 -3.69
N CYS A 91 4.65 3.98 -3.54
CA CYS A 91 3.54 3.21 -4.10
C CYS A 91 3.63 3.21 -5.64
N ALA A 92 3.62 2.02 -6.28
CA ALA A 92 3.73 1.92 -7.73
C ALA A 92 2.67 2.73 -8.48
N TYR A 93 1.41 2.71 -8.04
CA TYR A 93 0.35 3.51 -8.65
C TYR A 93 0.71 4.99 -8.68
N ARG A 94 1.15 5.52 -7.54
CA ARG A 94 1.58 6.92 -7.39
C ARG A 94 2.79 7.22 -8.28
N LEU A 95 3.81 6.38 -8.25
CA LEU A 95 5.02 6.56 -9.06
C LEU A 95 4.69 6.63 -10.55
N ILE A 96 3.94 5.66 -11.08
CA ILE A 96 3.57 5.63 -12.50
C ILE A 96 2.64 6.81 -12.84
N GLY A 97 1.70 7.16 -11.97
CA GLY A 97 0.85 8.35 -12.15
C GLY A 97 1.64 9.66 -12.23
N GLU A 98 2.74 9.75 -11.48
CA GLU A 98 3.67 10.90 -11.50
C GLU A 98 4.74 10.79 -12.60
N GLY A 99 4.71 9.76 -13.46
CA GLY A 99 5.71 9.53 -14.51
C GLY A 99 7.09 9.11 -13.98
N LYS A 100 7.16 8.63 -12.73
CA LYS A 100 8.39 8.15 -12.08
C LYS A 100 8.60 6.65 -12.32
N PRO A 101 9.86 6.19 -12.36
CA PRO A 101 10.14 4.76 -12.51
C PRO A 101 9.79 3.98 -11.23
N LEU A 102 9.51 2.69 -11.39
CA LEU A 102 9.43 1.75 -10.27
C LEU A 102 10.82 1.54 -9.66
N PHE A 103 10.87 1.31 -8.35
CA PHE A 103 12.13 1.01 -7.66
C PHE A 103 12.66 -0.40 -8.00
N PRO A 104 13.99 -0.65 -7.95
CA PRO A 104 14.58 -1.93 -8.33
C PRO A 104 14.05 -3.16 -7.58
N TRP A 105 13.56 -2.98 -6.35
CA TRP A 105 12.98 -4.04 -5.55
C TRP A 105 11.58 -4.47 -6.01
N HIS A 106 10.90 -3.68 -6.85
CA HIS A 106 9.52 -3.90 -7.27
C HIS A 106 9.35 -5.26 -7.96
N PRO A 107 8.28 -6.06 -7.70
CA PRO A 107 8.16 -7.42 -8.23
C PRO A 107 8.14 -7.50 -9.77
N LEU A 108 7.60 -6.49 -10.45
CA LEU A 108 7.67 -6.39 -11.92
C LEU A 108 9.09 -6.26 -12.48
N LEU A 109 10.05 -5.79 -11.66
CA LEU A 109 11.46 -5.65 -12.03
C LEU A 109 12.32 -6.79 -11.47
N SER A 110 12.11 -7.16 -10.20
CA SER A 110 12.91 -8.17 -9.50
C SER A 110 12.39 -9.61 -9.69
N GLY A 111 11.20 -9.78 -10.28
CA GLY A 111 10.54 -11.06 -10.55
C GLY A 111 9.95 -11.75 -9.31
N SER A 112 10.13 -11.19 -8.10
CA SER A 112 9.58 -11.74 -6.87
C SER A 112 9.50 -10.69 -5.75
N LYS A 113 8.83 -11.01 -4.64
CA LYS A 113 8.80 -10.14 -3.45
C LYS A 113 10.04 -10.22 -2.56
N ALA A 114 11.03 -11.04 -2.91
CA ALA A 114 12.17 -11.31 -2.05
C ALA A 114 12.99 -10.04 -1.76
N ALA A 115 13.24 -9.20 -2.77
CA ALA A 115 13.96 -7.95 -2.62
C ALA A 115 13.23 -6.99 -1.66
N MET A 116 11.92 -6.81 -1.84
CA MET A 116 11.10 -5.98 -0.95
C MET A 116 11.13 -6.43 0.51
N HIS A 117 11.05 -7.75 0.74
CA HIS A 117 11.16 -8.31 2.09
C HIS A 117 12.55 -8.04 2.68
N GLY A 118 13.62 -8.24 1.89
CA GLY A 118 14.99 -7.99 2.32
C GLY A 118 15.25 -6.52 2.69
N GLU A 119 14.67 -5.60 1.92
CA GLU A 119 14.79 -4.15 2.13
C GLU A 119 13.76 -3.59 3.14
N ARG A 120 12.92 -4.44 3.74
CA ARG A 120 11.88 -4.07 4.72
C ARG A 120 10.88 -3.03 4.20
N ILE A 121 10.61 -3.03 2.90
CA ILE A 121 9.61 -2.16 2.27
C ILE A 121 8.19 -2.60 2.62
N THR A 122 7.99 -3.89 2.87
CA THR A 122 6.68 -4.45 3.20
C THR A 122 6.37 -4.33 4.69
N VAL A 123 5.07 -4.33 5.01
CA VAL A 123 4.60 -4.22 6.40
C VAL A 123 4.86 -5.46 7.24
N ARG A 124 5.38 -6.54 6.64
CA ARG A 124 5.62 -7.85 7.25
C ARG A 124 6.33 -7.80 8.60
N HIS A 125 7.26 -6.85 8.75
CA HIS A 125 8.14 -6.77 9.92
C HIS A 125 7.61 -5.82 11.00
N ILE A 126 6.59 -5.02 10.70
CA ILE A 126 6.05 -4.02 11.63
C ILE A 126 4.59 -4.29 11.99
N ALA A 127 3.83 -4.95 11.11
CA ALA A 127 2.38 -5.02 11.25
C ALA A 127 1.94 -5.96 12.38
N VAL A 128 0.87 -5.53 13.07
CA VAL A 128 0.12 -6.30 14.06
C VAL A 128 -1.33 -6.43 13.60
N ARG A 129 -2.08 -7.42 14.10
CA ARG A 129 -3.50 -7.56 13.76
C ARG A 129 -4.33 -6.60 14.58
N GLU A 130 -5.32 -5.94 13.98
CA GLU A 130 -6.25 -5.09 14.72
C GLU A 130 -7.00 -5.82 15.84
N SER A 131 -7.29 -7.12 15.68
CA SER A 131 -7.88 -7.96 16.73
C SER A 131 -7.00 -8.12 17.98
N GLU A 132 -5.71 -7.81 17.89
CA GLU A 132 -4.72 -7.93 18.97
C GLU A 132 -4.35 -6.57 19.58
N VAL A 133 -4.91 -5.46 19.06
CA VAL A 133 -4.60 -4.11 19.49
C VAL A 133 -5.65 -3.62 20.48
N VAL A 134 -5.19 -3.13 21.64
CA VAL A 134 -6.06 -2.54 22.67
C VAL A 134 -6.17 -1.04 22.50
N ASP A 135 -5.03 -0.34 22.44
CA ASP A 135 -4.97 1.10 22.20
C ASP A 135 -4.25 1.38 20.87
N TRP A 136 -4.97 1.96 19.91
CA TRP A 136 -4.43 2.22 18.58
C TRP A 136 -3.40 3.36 18.57
N GLN A 137 -3.40 4.24 19.59
CA GLN A 137 -2.44 5.35 19.67
C GLN A 137 -1.01 4.86 19.94
N ASP A 138 -0.86 3.71 20.62
CA ASP A 138 0.43 3.06 20.84
C ASP A 138 1.08 2.56 19.55
N HIS A 139 0.27 2.41 18.50
CA HIS A 139 0.66 1.85 17.21
C HIS A 139 0.95 2.91 16.13
N ILE A 140 0.84 4.20 16.45
CA ILE A 140 1.17 5.30 15.54
C ILE A 140 2.69 5.31 15.25
N LEU A 141 3.04 5.31 13.97
CA LEU A 141 4.42 5.26 13.45
C LEU A 141 5.01 6.64 13.18
N ASN A 142 4.18 7.59 12.76
CA ASN A 142 4.57 8.98 12.47
C ASN A 142 4.26 9.91 13.64
N LYS A 143 4.52 9.47 14.88
CA LYS A 143 4.31 10.33 16.06
C LYS A 143 5.12 11.63 15.90
N PRO A 144 4.50 12.80 16.14
CA PRO A 144 5.22 14.07 16.16
C PRO A 144 6.26 14.03 17.27
N ASP A 145 7.33 14.82 17.13
CA ASP A 145 8.49 14.72 18.02
C ASP A 145 8.18 14.97 19.50
N TRP A 146 7.11 15.71 19.81
CA TRP A 146 6.67 15.95 21.19
C TRP A 146 5.93 14.75 21.81
N ALA A 147 5.50 13.78 21.01
CA ALA A 147 4.74 12.59 21.41
C ALA A 147 5.58 11.29 21.40
N ARG A 148 6.88 11.38 21.11
CA ARG A 148 7.84 10.28 21.13
C ARG A 148 8.49 10.15 22.51
#